data_AF-A0A524FNM6-F1
#
_entry.id   AF-A0A524FNM6-F1
#
_cell.length_a   1.000
_cell.length_b   1.000
_cell.length_c   1.000
_cell.angle_alpha   90.00
_cell.angle_beta   90.00
_cell.angle_gamma   90.00
#
_symmetry.space_group_name_H-M   'P 1'
#
loop_
_entity.id
_entity.type
_entity.pdbx_description
1 polymer ?
#
loop_
_entity_poly.entity_id
_entity_poly.type
_entity_poly.pdbx_seq_one_letter_code
_entity_poly.pdbx_strand_id
1 'polypeptide(L)' 'MSMREKEIHRIAQMYLKYLNGPLGKGVMEHLKEGESFTMRVHDELLRISKSEGKAQVRVLQEDHPSELNTHSY' A
#
# COMPACT_ATOMS: atom_id res chain seq x y z
N MET A 1 16.90 13.25 -0.19
CA MET A 1 16.39 11.87 -0.20
C MET A 1 17.55 10.89 -0.23
N SER A 2 17.61 9.99 0.75
CA SER A 2 18.56 8.88 0.82
C SER A 2 18.30 7.87 -0.32
N MET A 3 19.27 6.99 -0.60
CA MET A 3 19.06 5.90 -1.57
C MET A 3 17.90 4.99 -1.17
N ARG A 4 17.76 4.73 0.13
CA ARG A 4 16.66 3.95 0.71
C ARG A 4 15.30 4.58 0.42
N GLU A 5 15.12 5.87 0.69
CA GLU A 5 13.86 6.58 0.39
C GLU A 5 13.48 6.52 -1.09
N LYS A 6 14.48 6.64 -1.99
CA LYS A 6 14.26 6.53 -3.44
C LYS A 6 13.83 5.13 -3.85
N GLU A 7 14.41 4.09 -3.25
CA GLU A 7 14.05 2.70 -3.50
C GLU A 7 12.63 2.40 -3.04
N ILE A 8 12.26 2.84 -1.84
CA ILE A 8 10.92 2.66 -1.28
C ILE A 8 9.88 3.36 -2.14
N HIS A 9 10.15 4.60 -2.56
CA HIS A 9 9.27 5.33 -3.46
C HIS A 9 9.10 4.59 -4.79
N ARG A 10 10.19 4.05 -5.35
CA ARG A 10 10.15 3.25 -6.58
C ARG A 10 9.28 2.00 -6.42
N ILE A 11 9.39 1.30 -5.29
CA ILE A 11 8.57 0.13 -4.97
C ILE A 11 7.09 0.53 -4.86
N ALA A 12 6.78 1.60 -4.12
CA ALA A 12 5.40 2.08 -3.98
C ALA A 12 4.78 2.42 -5.35
N GLN A 13 5.52 3.10 -6.22
CA GLN A 13 5.09 3.40 -7.60
C GLN A 13 4.88 2.14 -8.44
N MET A 14 5.74 1.13 -8.28
CA MET A 14 5.60 -0.15 -8.97
C MET A 14 4.29 -0.85 -8.56
N TYR A 15 4.01 -0.93 -7.26
CA TYR A 15 2.75 -1.52 -6.76
C TYR A 15 1.53 -0.70 -7.18
N LEU A 16 1.61 0.63 -7.13
CA LEU A 16 0.54 1.50 -7.59
C LEU A 16 0.18 1.20 -9.06
N LYS A 17 1.19 1.09 -9.93
CA LYS A 17 1.00 0.75 -11.34
C LYS A 17 0.47 -0.66 -11.53
N TYR A 18 1.01 -1.63 -10.80
CA TYR A 18 0.60 -3.03 -10.90
C TYR A 18 -0.86 -3.23 -10.48
N LEU A 19 -1.25 -2.70 -9.32
CA LEU A 19 -2.59 -2.85 -8.75
C LEU A 19 -3.68 -2.17 -9.57
N ASN A 20 -3.36 -1.04 -10.21
CA ASN A 20 -4.25 -0.37 -11.15
C ASN A 20 -4.14 -0.92 -12.59
N GLY A 21 -3.33 -1.95 -12.81
CA GLY A 21 -3.18 -2.63 -14.09
C GLY A 21 -4.08 -3.87 -14.23
N PRO A 22 -4.10 -4.51 -15.41
CA PRO A 22 -4.96 -5.66 -15.69
C PRO A 22 -4.67 -6.86 -14.78
N LEU A 23 -3.43 -7.03 -14.34
CA LEU A 23 -3.03 -8.12 -13.44
C LEU A 23 -3.44 -7.85 -11.98
N GLY A 24 -3.37 -6.59 -11.56
CA GLY A 24 -3.74 -6.17 -10.21
C GLY A 24 -5.25 -5.99 -10.01
N LYS A 25 -6.02 -5.89 -11.10
CA LYS A 25 -7.47 -5.73 -11.07
C LYS A 25 -8.15 -6.80 -10.20
N GLY A 26 -7.73 -8.06 -10.31
CA GLY A 26 -8.27 -9.15 -9.50
C GLY A 26 -8.08 -8.91 -7.99
N VAL A 27 -6.91 -8.43 -7.58
CA VAL A 27 -6.66 -8.07 -6.17
C VAL A 27 -7.59 -6.95 -5.73
N MET A 28 -7.74 -5.91 -6.56
CA MET A 28 -8.59 -4.76 -6.25
C MET A 28 -10.09 -5.07 -6.29
N GLU A 29 -10.53 -6.10 -7.01
CA GLU A 29 -11.91 -6.57 -7.01
C GLU A 29 -12.30 -7.25 -5.69
N HIS A 30 -11.35 -7.92 -5.04
CA HIS A 30 -11.57 -8.56 -3.73
C HIS A 30 -11.52 -7.57 -2.56
N LEU A 31 -10.86 -6.43 -2.74
CA LEU A 31 -10.83 -5.36 -1.75
C LEU A 31 -12.10 -4.50 -1.86
N LYS A 32 -12.84 -4.33 -0.76
CA LYS A 32 -13.97 -3.40 -0.75
C LYS A 32 -13.49 -1.96 -0.73
N GLU A 33 -14.37 -1.07 -1.13
CA GLU A 33 -14.12 0.36 -1.09
C GLU A 33 -13.82 0.81 0.35
N GLY A 34 -12.75 1.57 0.56
CA GLY A 34 -12.30 1.99 1.89
C GLY A 34 -11.51 0.94 2.69
N GLU A 35 -11.47 -0.33 2.25
CA GLU A 35 -10.60 -1.33 2.88
C GLU A 35 -9.13 -1.08 2.53
N SER A 36 -8.26 -1.49 3.45
CA SER A 36 -6.82 -1.40 3.27
C SER A 36 -6.11 -2.58 3.89
N PHE A 37 -4.96 -2.92 3.33
CA PHE A 37 -4.02 -3.87 3.92
C PHE A 37 -2.62 -3.26 3.96
N THR A 38 -1.81 -3.77 4.86
CA THR A 38 -0.42 -3.36 5.00
C THR A 38 0.50 -4.48 4.56
N MET A 39 1.54 -4.13 3.83
CA MET A 39 2.58 -5.05 3.39
C MET A 39 3.92 -4.53 3.86
N ARG A 40 4.69 -5.37 4.54
CA ARG A 40 6.07 -5.05 4.91
C ARG A 40 6.98 -5.36 3.73
N VAL A 41 7.75 -4.36 3.29
CA VAL A 41 8.77 -4.51 2.25
C VAL A 41 10.09 -4.02 2.82
N HIS A 42 11.05 -4.94 2.96
CA HIS A 42 12.25 -4.72 3.76
C HIS A 42 11.88 -4.27 5.19
N ASP A 43 12.29 -3.06 5.57
CA ASP A 43 12.02 -2.46 6.88
C ASP A 43 10.86 -1.43 6.83
N GLU A 44 10.14 -1.33 5.72
CA GLU A 44 9.09 -0.31 5.55
C GLU A 44 7.71 -0.95 5.43
N LEU A 45 6.70 -0.19 5.83
CA LEU A 45 5.31 -0.60 5.67
C LEU A 45 4.67 0.17 4.51
N LEU A 46 4.09 -0.57 3.57
CA LEU A 46 3.25 -0.01 2.52
C LEU A 46 1.79 -0.25 2.90
N ARG A 47 1.01 0.82 3.01
CA ARG A 47 -0.45 0.74 3.12
C ARG A 47 -1.05 0.82 1.72
N ILE A 48 -1.81 -0.18 1.37
CA ILE A 48 -2.54 -0.27 0.11
C ILE A 48 -4.02 -0.17 0.44
N SER A 49 -4.73 0.76 -0.18
CA SER A 49 -6.16 0.95 0.02
C SER A 49 -6.90 1.09 -1.30
N LYS A 50 -8.21 0.79 -1.28
CA LYS A 50 -9.10 1.10 -2.39
C LYS A 50 -9.83 2.41 -2.14
N SER A 51 -9.73 3.31 -3.11
CA SER A 51 -10.40 4.61 -3.12
C SER A 51 -10.88 4.91 -4.53
N GLU A 52 -12.18 5.20 -4.68
CA GLU A 52 -12.85 5.46 -5.94
C GLU A 52 -12.60 4.36 -6.98
N GLY A 53 -12.62 3.09 -6.53
CA GLY A 53 -12.35 1.94 -7.39
C GLY A 53 -10.90 1.78 -7.83
N LYS A 54 -9.97 2.59 -7.31
CA LYS A 54 -8.54 2.54 -7.65
C LYS A 54 -7.69 2.19 -6.44
N ALA A 55 -6.52 1.60 -6.69
CA ALA A 55 -5.54 1.37 -5.65
C ALA A 55 -4.81 2.68 -5.32
N GLN A 56 -4.73 3.01 -4.03
CA GLN A 56 -3.77 3.97 -3.50
C GLN A 56 -2.69 3.23 -2.73
N VAL A 57 -1.44 3.68 -2.84
CA VAL A 57 -0.30 3.11 -2.12
C VAL A 57 0.40 4.22 -1.36
N ARG A 58 0.57 4.05 -0.05
CA ARG A 58 1.26 4.99 0.83
C ARG A 58 2.38 4.28 1.58
N VAL A 59 3.52 4.94 1.71
CA VAL A 59 4.59 4.49 2.59
C VAL A 59 4.25 4.98 4.00
N LEU A 60 4.14 4.05 4.95
CA LEU A 60 4.03 4.36 6.36
C LEU A 60 5.45 4.43 6.91
N GLN A 61 5.87 5.62 7.34
CA GLN A 61 7.10 5.78 8.13
C GLN A 61 6.80 5.28 9.55
N GLU A 62 7.69 4.48 10.14
CA GLU A 62 7.49 3.87 11.47
C GLU A 62 7.34 4.89 12.62
N ASP A 63 7.45 6.20 12.36
CA ASP A 63 7.39 7.25 13.40
C ASP A 63 5.98 7.54 13.95
N HIS A 64 4.91 6.91 13.45
CA HIS A 64 3.56 7.08 14.00
C HIS A 64 2.78 5.76 14.16
N PRO A 65 2.85 5.10 15.33
CA PRO A 65 2.11 3.85 15.64
C PRO A 65 0.59 4.01 15.78
N SER A 66 0.02 5.17 15.44
CA SER A 66 -1.38 5.51 15.71
C SER A 66 -2.41 4.84 14.77
N GLU A 67 -2.00 4.29 13.62
CA GLU A 67 -2.92 3.77 12.60
C GLU A 67 -2.93 2.24 12.44
N LEU A 68 -2.19 1.49 13.26
CA LEU A 68 -2.11 0.02 13.15
C LEU A 68 -3.22 -0.76 13.88
N ASN A 69 -4.23 -0.08 14.41
CA ASN A 69 -5.40 -0.74 15.01
C ASN A 69 -6.56 -0.78 14.02
N THR A 70 -6.71 -1.86 13.25
CA THR A 70 -8.04 -2.29 12.81
C THR A 70 -8.11 -3.80 12.53
N HIS A 71 -8.65 -4.50 13.53
CA HIS A 71 -9.41 -5.76 13.48
C HIS A 71 -8.66 -7.06 13.15
N SER A 72 -8.16 -7.69 14.22
CA SER A 72 -8.08 -9.15 14.34
C SER A 72 -9.50 -9.72 14.52
N TYR A 73 -9.87 -10.69 13.68
CA TYR A 73 -10.95 -11.65 13.98
C TYR A 73 -10.35 -12.91 14.59
#